data_AF-A0A2Z3XFB1-F1
#
_entry.id   AF-A0A2Z3XFB1-F1
#
_cell.length_a   1.000
_cell.length_b   1.000
_cell.length_c   1.000
_cell.angle_alpha   90.00
_cell.angle_beta   90.00
_cell.angle_gamma   90.00
#
_symmetry.space_group_name_H-M   'P 1'
#
loop_
_entity.id
_entity.type
_entity.pdbx_description
1 polymer ?
#
loop_
_entity_poly.entity_id
_entity_poly.type
_entity_poly.pdbx_seq_one_letter_code
_entity_poly.pdbx_strand_id
1 'polypeptide(L)'
;MHVYQTEPTHTLDMNATAEAERAYWLTREKAAVTAPVEIDVYKFHDAAGMMPPMNWRSDTAQDTETFMMQEMYCGNVTDIFVRCGKRYFRLRDYSHLNHAVIVAKVKATFIPESQKTH
;
A
#
# COMPACT_ATOMS: atom_id res chain seq x y z
N MET A 1 0.31 9.31 26.77
CA MET A 1 -0.17 7.91 26.87
C MET A 1 0.59 7.09 25.85
N HIS A 2 1.47 6.19 26.29
CA HIS A 2 2.10 5.19 25.41
C HIS A 2 1.27 3.91 25.52
N VAL A 3 0.64 3.51 24.42
CA VAL A 3 0.06 2.17 24.28
C VAL A 3 1.17 1.23 23.83
N TYR A 4 1.69 0.42 24.75
CA TYR A 4 2.46 -0.75 24.37
C TYR A 4 1.45 -1.77 23.84
N GLN A 5 1.31 -1.85 22.52
CA GLN A 5 0.66 -3.00 21.91
C GLN A 5 1.55 -4.20 22.25
N THR A 6 1.12 -5.02 23.20
CA THR A 6 1.77 -6.30 23.49
C THR A 6 1.56 -7.19 22.28
N GLU A 7 2.53 -7.21 21.37
CA GLU A 7 2.62 -8.28 20.38
C GLU A 7 2.73 -9.59 21.16
N PRO A 8 1.88 -10.59 20.89
CA PRO A 8 2.03 -11.88 21.56
C PRO A 8 3.42 -12.42 21.22
N THR A 9 4.21 -12.68 22.25
CA THR A 9 5.52 -13.31 22.13
C THR A 9 5.29 -14.72 21.62
N HIS A 10 5.31 -14.91 20.30
CA HIS A 10 5.18 -16.23 19.73
C HIS A 10 6.48 -16.96 20.06
N THR A 11 6.39 -17.90 21.00
CA THR A 11 7.40 -18.95 21.08
C THR A 11 7.44 -19.57 19.69
N LEU A 12 8.52 -19.36 18.95
CA LEU A 12 8.86 -20.22 17.83
C LEU A 12 8.91 -21.61 18.44
N ASP A 13 7.85 -22.38 18.26
CA ASP A 13 7.87 -23.79 18.62
C ASP A 13 9.05 -24.37 17.86
N MET A 14 10.03 -24.91 18.58
CA MET A 14 11.25 -25.48 18.00
C MET A 14 10.95 -26.67 17.06
N ASN A 15 9.67 -27.06 16.93
CA ASN A 15 9.14 -28.05 15.99
C ASN A 15 8.26 -27.47 14.86
N ALA A 16 8.26 -26.16 14.61
CA ALA A 16 7.51 -25.60 13.47
C ALA A 16 8.07 -26.16 12.14
N THR A 17 7.23 -26.85 11.36
CA THR A 17 7.64 -27.34 10.05
C THR A 17 7.84 -26.18 9.08
N ALA A 18 8.64 -26.38 8.04
CA ALA A 18 8.86 -25.36 7.00
C ALA A 18 7.53 -24.90 6.36
N GLU A 19 6.52 -25.77 6.27
CA GLU A 19 5.19 -25.39 5.79
C GLU A 19 4.45 -24.47 6.76
N ALA A 20 4.54 -24.74 8.07
CA ALA A 20 3.91 -23.91 9.10
C ALA A 20 4.52 -22.51 9.14
N GLU A 21 5.84 -22.40 9.04
CA GLU A 21 6.54 -21.12 8.95
C GLU A 21 6.16 -20.36 7.67
N ARG A 22 6.11 -21.05 6.52
CA ARG A 22 5.68 -20.45 5.26
C ARG A 22 4.25 -19.91 5.34
N ALA A 23 3.33 -20.69 5.89
CA ALA A 23 1.93 -20.29 6.05
C ALA A 23 1.80 -19.07 6.98
N TYR A 24 2.61 -19.01 8.05
CA TYR A 24 2.68 -17.86 8.94
C TYR A 24 3.11 -16.58 8.18
N TRP A 25 4.21 -16.64 7.42
CA TRP A 25 4.70 -15.48 6.67
C TRP A 25 3.74 -15.02 5.57
N LEU A 26 3.08 -15.95 4.86
CA LEU A 26 2.05 -15.62 3.87
C LEU A 26 0.84 -14.92 4.51
N THR A 27 0.46 -15.34 5.73
CA THR A 27 -0.64 -14.70 6.47
C THR A 27 -0.28 -13.28 6.87
N ARG A 28 0.96 -13.06 7.33
CA ARG A 28 1.46 -11.71 7.67
C ARG A 28 1.58 -10.81 6.46
N GLU A 29 2.08 -11.31 5.33
CA GLU A 29 2.14 -10.59 4.07
C GLU A 29 0.73 -10.11 3.65
N LYS A 30 -0.26 -11.02 3.67
CA LYS A 30 -1.65 -10.66 3.36
C LYS A 30 -2.24 -9.63 4.33
N ALA A 31 -1.93 -9.73 5.62
CA ALA A 31 -2.40 -8.80 6.64
C ALA A 31 -1.76 -7.40 6.54
N ALA A 32 -0.63 -7.27 5.85
CA ALA A 32 0.04 -5.99 5.64
C ALA A 32 -0.61 -5.10 4.57
N VAL A 33 -1.50 -5.66 3.75
CA VAL A 33 -2.25 -4.92 2.73
C VAL A 33 -3.25 -3.99 3.42
N THR A 34 -3.24 -2.71 3.08
CA THR A 34 -4.15 -1.71 3.65
C THR A 34 -4.97 -1.04 2.55
N ALA A 35 -6.20 -0.67 2.90
CA ALA A 35 -7.01 0.18 2.04
C ALA A 35 -6.31 1.53 1.78
N PRO A 36 -6.62 2.20 0.66
CA PRO A 36 -6.10 3.53 0.40
C PRO A 36 -6.58 4.52 1.45
N VAL A 37 -5.68 5.42 1.84
CA VAL A 37 -5.94 6.53 2.77
C VAL A 37 -5.48 7.81 2.09
N GLU A 38 -6.31 8.84 2.16
CA GLU A 38 -5.96 10.16 1.61
C GLU A 38 -4.83 10.79 2.42
N ILE A 39 -3.88 11.39 1.71
CA ILE A 39 -2.72 12.08 2.25
C ILE A 39 -2.60 13.48 1.65
N ASP A 40 -1.83 14.33 2.30
CA ASP A 40 -1.46 15.63 1.74
C ASP A 40 -0.41 15.49 0.62
N VAL A 41 -0.30 16.56 -0.17
CA VAL A 41 0.66 16.66 -1.30
C VAL A 41 2.11 16.58 -0.84
N TYR A 42 2.43 17.08 0.36
CA TYR A 42 3.80 17.08 0.88
C TYR A 42 4.27 15.65 1.14
N LYS A 43 3.46 14.82 1.80
CA LYS A 43 3.79 13.39 2.03
C LYS A 43 4.04 12.61 0.75
N PHE A 44 3.32 12.94 -0.33
CA PHE A 44 3.53 12.30 -1.62
C PHE A 44 4.91 12.67 -2.20
N HIS A 45 5.25 13.96 -2.20
CA HIS A 45 6.53 14.44 -2.75
C HIS A 45 7.72 14.12 -1.84
N ASP A 46 7.54 14.13 -0.52
CA ASP A 46 8.54 13.71 0.45
C ASP A 46 8.94 12.24 0.20
N ALA A 47 7.94 11.35 0.04
CA ALA A 47 8.19 9.95 -0.29
C ALA A 47 8.87 9.78 -1.65
N ALA A 48 8.44 10.52 -2.67
CA ALA A 48 9.09 10.51 -3.99
C ALA A 48 10.54 11.04 -3.96
N GLY A 49 10.87 11.92 -2.99
CA GLY A 49 12.19 12.50 -2.80
C GLY A 49 13.12 11.68 -1.90
N MET A 50 12.59 10.75 -1.11
CA MET A 50 13.40 9.92 -0.20
C MET A 50 14.35 8.97 -0.95
N MET A 51 13.87 8.33 -2.01
CA MET A 51 14.65 7.39 -2.82
C MET A 51 14.04 7.24 -4.21
N PRO A 52 14.81 6.79 -5.23
CA PRO A 52 14.27 6.57 -6.57
C PRO A 52 13.10 5.58 -6.54
N PRO A 53 11.89 5.97 -6.95
CA PRO A 53 10.74 5.10 -6.76
C PRO A 53 10.68 3.99 -7.82
N MET A 54 10.03 2.90 -7.44
CA MET A 54 9.76 1.76 -8.31
C MET A 54 8.48 1.97 -9.11
N ASN A 55 8.47 1.44 -10.34
CA ASN A 55 7.27 1.34 -11.18
C ASN A 55 6.50 2.66 -11.32
N TRP A 56 7.20 3.80 -11.36
CA TRP A 56 6.55 5.10 -11.56
C TRP A 56 5.86 5.12 -12.91
N ARG A 57 4.54 5.36 -12.89
CA ARG A 57 3.69 5.51 -14.07
C ARG A 57 2.76 6.69 -13.93
N SER A 58 2.52 7.38 -15.03
CA SER A 58 1.52 8.44 -15.15
C SER A 58 0.63 8.18 -16.37
N ASP A 59 -0.67 8.42 -16.22
CA ASP A 59 -1.65 8.44 -17.30
C ASP A 59 -2.24 9.85 -17.37
N THR A 60 -1.89 10.58 -18.44
CA THR A 60 -2.34 11.95 -18.67
C THR A 60 -3.80 12.04 -19.07
N ALA A 61 -4.36 10.99 -19.69
CA ALA A 61 -5.77 10.97 -20.07
C ALA A 61 -6.69 10.83 -18.85
N GLN A 62 -6.23 10.13 -17.82
CA GLN A 62 -6.95 9.97 -16.55
C GLN A 62 -6.51 10.94 -15.45
N ASP A 63 -5.46 11.74 -15.71
CA ASP A 63 -4.77 12.57 -14.72
C ASP A 63 -4.40 11.79 -13.46
N THR A 64 -3.81 10.61 -13.65
CA THR A 64 -3.40 9.71 -12.58
C THR A 64 -1.92 9.43 -12.60
N GLU A 65 -1.35 9.23 -11.43
CA GLU A 65 0.07 8.94 -11.26
C GLU A 65 0.25 7.98 -10.09
N THR A 66 1.11 6.99 -10.25
CA THR A 66 1.40 6.02 -9.20
C THR A 66 2.89 5.75 -9.14
N PHE A 67 3.41 5.54 -7.94
CA PHE A 67 4.73 4.97 -7.74
C PHE A 67 4.75 4.09 -6.49
N MET A 68 5.78 3.27 -6.38
CA MET A 68 5.99 2.36 -5.25
C MET A 68 7.31 2.69 -4.57
N MET A 69 7.38 2.48 -3.25
CA MET A 69 8.66 2.52 -2.54
C MET A 69 9.50 1.29 -2.91
N GLN A 70 10.83 1.41 -2.78
CA GLN A 70 11.70 0.24 -2.96
C GLN A 70 11.71 -0.65 -1.72
N GLU A 71 11.40 -0.09 -0.55
CA GLU A 71 11.33 -0.85 0.69
C GLU A 71 10.04 -1.70 0.71
N MET A 72 10.22 -3.02 0.86
CA MET A 72 9.11 -3.93 1.11
C MET A 72 8.76 -3.88 2.59
N TYR A 73 7.49 -3.64 2.88
CA TYR A 73 6.96 -3.59 4.25
C TYR A 73 6.86 -5.00 4.86
N CYS A 74 6.31 -5.96 4.11
CA CYS A 74 6.20 -7.35 4.52
C CYS A 74 6.11 -8.25 3.29
N GLY A 75 7.08 -9.15 3.10
CA GLY A 75 7.16 -9.98 1.90
C GLY A 75 7.22 -9.12 0.64
N ASN A 76 6.24 -9.25 -0.25
CA ASN A 76 6.13 -8.50 -1.49
C ASN A 76 5.20 -7.27 -1.39
N VAL A 77 4.72 -6.92 -0.19
CA VAL A 77 3.89 -5.74 0.04
C VAL A 77 4.78 -4.53 0.25
N THR A 78 4.46 -3.42 -0.42
CA THR A 78 5.17 -2.13 -0.30
C THR A 78 4.19 -0.98 -0.15
N ASP A 79 4.68 0.18 0.30
CA ASP A 79 3.92 1.43 0.26
C ASP A 79 3.82 1.91 -1.20
N ILE A 80 2.58 2.17 -1.61
CA ILE A 80 2.23 2.66 -2.94
C ILE A 80 1.59 4.04 -2.76
N PHE A 81 2.02 4.98 -3.58
CA PHE A 81 1.53 6.34 -3.60
C PHE A 81 0.79 6.60 -4.91
N VAL A 82 -0.34 7.29 -4.81
CA VAL A 82 -1.24 7.53 -5.94
C VAL A 82 -1.70 8.98 -5.94
N ARG A 83 -1.61 9.64 -7.09
CA ARG A 83 -2.29 10.91 -7.37
C ARG A 83 -3.45 10.64 -8.33
N CYS A 84 -4.62 11.17 -8.01
CA CYS A 84 -5.79 11.18 -8.88
C CYS A 84 -6.30 12.62 -8.95
N GLY A 85 -6.02 13.30 -10.05
CA GLY A 85 -6.26 14.73 -10.16
C GLY A 85 -5.46 15.52 -9.13
N LYS A 86 -6.18 16.21 -8.24
CA LYS A 86 -5.62 17.03 -7.14
C LYS A 86 -5.54 16.30 -5.79
N ARG A 87 -5.96 15.03 -5.73
CA ARG A 87 -6.00 14.24 -4.49
C ARG A 87 -4.88 13.22 -4.48
N TYR A 88 -4.33 12.98 -3.30
CA TYR A 88 -3.17 12.11 -3.09
C TYR A 88 -3.54 11.03 -2.09
N PHE A 89 -3.06 9.82 -2.33
CA PHE A 89 -3.39 8.65 -1.52
C PHE A 89 -2.14 7.81 -1.27
N ARG A 90 -2.16 7.10 -0.14
CA ARG A 90 -1.23 6.04 0.18
C ARG A 90 -1.99 4.76 0.48
N LEU A 91 -1.51 3.65 -0.03
CA LEU A 91 -1.96 2.30 0.30
C LEU A 91 -0.75 1.38 0.47
N ARG A 92 -0.93 0.24 1.14
CA ARG A 92 0.03 -0.87 1.09
C ARG A 92 -0.58 -2.01 0.29
N ASP A 93 0.12 -2.43 -0.74
CA ASP A 93 -0.30 -3.54 -1.59
C ASP A 93 0.91 -4.20 -2.26
N TYR A 94 0.68 -5.24 -3.04
CA TYR A 94 1.74 -6.01 -3.67
C TYR A 94 2.51 -5.21 -4.75
N SER A 95 3.84 -5.34 -4.73
CA SER A 95 4.76 -4.65 -5.65
C SER A 95 4.62 -5.05 -7.12
N HIS A 96 3.94 -6.16 -7.41
CA HIS A 96 3.67 -6.63 -8.77
C HIS A 96 2.38 -6.04 -9.39
N LEU A 97 1.65 -5.19 -8.66
CA LEU A 97 0.46 -4.54 -9.21
C LEU A 97 0.83 -3.50 -10.28
N ASN A 98 -0.03 -3.39 -11.29
CA ASN A 98 0.11 -2.37 -12.34
C ASN A 98 -0.66 -1.09 -11.99
N HIS A 99 -0.33 0.00 -12.70
CA HIS A 99 -0.93 1.31 -12.54
C HIS A 99 -2.48 1.29 -12.56
N ALA A 100 -3.08 0.60 -13.55
CA ALA A 100 -4.53 0.58 -13.72
C ALA A 100 -5.25 -0.08 -12.55
N VAL A 101 -4.72 -1.19 -12.03
CA VAL A 101 -5.29 -1.90 -10.87
C VAL A 101 -5.19 -1.05 -9.60
N ILE A 102 -4.06 -0.37 -9.40
CA ILE A 102 -3.84 0.52 -8.25
C ILE A 102 -4.83 1.68 -8.28
N VAL A 103 -4.97 2.36 -9.42
CA VAL A 103 -5.91 3.46 -9.60
C VAL A 103 -7.36 3.00 -9.40
N ALA A 104 -7.73 1.82 -9.91
CA ALA A 104 -9.07 1.27 -9.73
C ALA A 104 -9.39 1.02 -8.23
N LYS A 105 -8.44 0.51 -7.44
CA LYS A 105 -8.60 0.33 -5.98
C LYS A 105 -8.84 1.65 -5.25
N VAL A 106 -8.11 2.70 -5.62
CA VAL A 106 -8.30 4.05 -5.05
C VAL A 106 -9.67 4.59 -5.41
N LYS A 107 -10.06 4.55 -6.69
CA LYS A 107 -11.37 5.03 -7.17
C LYS A 107 -12.55 4.26 -6.55
N ALA A 108 -12.40 2.96 -6.32
CA ALA A 108 -13.44 2.15 -5.66
C ALA A 108 -13.62 2.52 -4.18
N THR A 109 -12.55 2.94 -3.49
CA THR A 109 -12.59 3.34 -2.08
C THR A 109 -13.10 4.78 -1.92
N PHE A 110 -12.71 5.65 -2.84
CA PHE A 110 -13.06 7.08 -2.84
C PHE A 110 -13.83 7.41 -4.12
N ILE A 111 -15.11 7.06 -4.16
CA ILE A 111 -16.01 7.48 -5.23
C ILE A 111 -16.04 9.02 -5.24
N PRO A 112 -15.75 9.68 -6.37
CA PRO A 112 -15.88 11.14 -6.46
C PRO A 112 -17.33 11.55 -6.18
N GLU A 113 -17.52 12.60 -5.39
CA GLU A 113 -18.86 13.13 -5.04
C GLU A 113 -19.73 13.47 -6.26
N SER A 114 -19.14 13.56 -7.46
CA SER A 114 -19.80 13.73 -8.75
C SER A 114 -20.74 12.59 -9.19
N GLN A 115 -20.79 11.46 -8.46
CA GLN A 115 -21.70 10.34 -8.76
C GLN A 115 -22.69 10.00 -7.61
N LYS A 116 -22.76 10.84 -6.57
CA LYS A 116 -23.81 10.75 -5.54
C LYS A 116 -25.08 11.51 -5.95
N THR A 117 -25.58 11.30 -7.17
CA THR A 117 -26.91 11.82 -7.53
C THR A 117 -27.59 10.87 -8.51
N HIS A 118 -28.46 10.01 -7.99
CA HIS A 118 -29.88 9.96 -8.36
C HIS A 118 -30.66 9.07 -7.39
#